data_AF-A0A2V7U168-F1
#
_entry.id   AF-A0A2V7U168-F1
#
_cell.length_a   1.000
_cell.length_b   1.000
_cell.length_c   1.000
_cell.angle_alpha   90.00
_cell.angle_beta   90.00
_cell.angle_gamma   90.00
#
_symmetry.space_group_name_H-M   'P 1'
#
loop_
_entity.id
_entity.type
_entity.pdbx_description
1 polymer ?
#
loop_
_entity_poly.entity_id
_entity_poly.type
_entity_poly.pdbx_seq_one_letter_code
_entity_poly.pdbx_strand_id
1 'polypeptide(L)'
;MKPFPLRAGGLTGLSIAAVLAVGLAGFRGIAAARESAREEAERGFRDETAGRARAMETRLAGIRSDLAFVAASSPIGRLREPADTENLQGAGAQAALLLFLRGHPEVVRVVVRSPRGEALLHTGRRGGVPVLWVSTRPTGLEGAAVAPGRPRLTTTLALASATADGPTVETEVEPVTLLSPEPAADGRACRLRDARGTLLARDPTRVARAGRTPERATASVHAEAPVTSDGWSIPGPWRLECEQPEELAVARVEPVTARYRTTLLLNLAAMALAVMLGAFAVQQTRRRERLEANAREEARVRELERQLFHAERLATVGRLAAGIAHEINNPLEGMSNWLSLARSELQRGRTGAAEEHLGRAREG
;
A
#
# COMPACT_ATOMS: atom_id res chain seq x y z
N MET A 1 21.27 -17.18 -45.89
CA MET A 1 20.63 -17.28 -44.56
C MET A 1 19.17 -17.67 -44.75
N LYS A 2 18.76 -18.88 -44.31
CA LYS A 2 17.38 -19.38 -44.42
C LYS A 2 16.50 -18.71 -43.35
N PRO A 3 15.29 -18.21 -43.69
CA PRO A 3 14.37 -17.67 -42.68
C PRO A 3 13.70 -18.83 -41.92
N PHE A 4 13.80 -18.81 -40.59
CA PHE A 4 13.08 -19.74 -39.72
C PHE A 4 11.57 -19.45 -39.77
N PRO A 5 10.70 -20.45 -40.01
CA PRO A 5 9.26 -20.26 -40.04
C PRO A 5 8.72 -20.34 -38.61
N LEU A 6 8.72 -19.23 -37.88
CA LEU A 6 7.93 -19.14 -36.65
C LEU A 6 6.45 -19.06 -37.06
N ARG A 7 5.75 -20.21 -36.98
CA ARG A 7 4.28 -20.28 -37.15
C ARG A 7 3.62 -19.27 -36.21
N ALA A 8 2.61 -18.55 -36.70
CA ALA A 8 1.91 -17.47 -35.98
C ALA A 8 1.42 -17.82 -34.55
N GLY A 9 1.23 -19.11 -34.24
CA GLY A 9 0.93 -19.59 -32.88
C GLY A 9 2.08 -19.45 -31.86
N GLY A 10 3.34 -19.43 -32.32
CA GLY A 10 4.50 -19.26 -31.44
C GLY A 10 4.63 -17.83 -30.89
N LEU A 11 4.30 -16.83 -31.70
CA LEU A 11 4.34 -15.41 -31.31
C LEU A 11 3.27 -15.09 -30.26
N THR A 12 2.06 -15.63 -30.43
CA THR A 12 0.96 -15.45 -29.46
C THR A 12 1.24 -16.17 -28.13
N GLY A 13 1.80 -17.38 -28.18
CA GLY A 13 2.25 -18.10 -26.98
C GLY A 13 3.33 -17.33 -26.20
N LEU A 14 4.28 -16.72 -26.91
CA LEU A 14 5.35 -15.92 -26.29
C LEU A 14 4.81 -14.65 -25.62
N SER A 15 3.81 -13.99 -26.23
CA SER A 15 3.14 -12.82 -25.64
C SER A 15 2.35 -13.18 -24.37
N ILE A 16 1.62 -14.30 -24.37
CA ILE A 16 0.86 -14.76 -23.20
C ILE A 16 1.81 -15.11 -22.04
N ALA A 17 2.90 -15.82 -22.35
CA ALA A 17 3.92 -16.17 -21.36
C ALA A 17 4.56 -14.92 -20.74
N ALA A 18 4.86 -13.90 -21.55
CA ALA A 18 5.41 -12.64 -21.07
C ALA A 18 4.45 -11.89 -20.12
N VAL A 19 3.15 -11.83 -20.44
CA VAL A 19 2.13 -11.20 -19.57
C VAL A 19 1.99 -11.95 -18.25
N LEU A 20 1.94 -13.28 -18.28
CA LEU A 20 1.88 -14.10 -17.07
C LEU A 20 3.11 -13.92 -16.19
N ALA A 21 4.31 -13.87 -16.79
CA ALA A 21 5.55 -13.64 -16.07
C ALA A 21 5.56 -12.27 -15.37
N VAL A 22 5.10 -11.21 -16.05
CA VAL A 22 5.01 -9.86 -15.46
C VAL A 22 3.96 -9.81 -14.35
N GLY A 23 2.77 -10.39 -14.58
CA GLY A 23 1.72 -10.45 -13.55
C GLY A 23 2.19 -11.18 -12.29
N LEU A 24 2.90 -12.31 -12.45
CA LEU A 24 3.46 -13.08 -11.33
C LEU A 24 4.58 -12.30 -10.61
N ALA A 25 5.45 -11.62 -11.36
CA ALA A 25 6.51 -10.79 -10.80
C ALA A 25 5.92 -9.62 -9.99
N GLY A 26 4.88 -8.95 -10.50
CA GLY A 26 4.22 -7.87 -9.80
C GLY A 26 3.45 -8.33 -8.57
N PHE A 27 2.77 -9.48 -8.61
CA PHE A 27 2.13 -10.08 -7.43
C PHE A 27 3.17 -10.40 -6.34
N ARG A 28 4.30 -11.02 -6.74
CA ARG A 28 5.42 -11.26 -5.82
C ARG A 28 6.00 -9.96 -5.25
N GLY A 29 6.14 -8.92 -6.07
CA GLY A 29 6.61 -7.60 -5.63
C GLY A 29 5.67 -6.96 -4.59
N ILE A 30 4.36 -7.08 -4.78
CA ILE A 30 3.36 -6.60 -3.81
C ILE A 30 3.44 -7.36 -2.49
N ALA A 31 3.54 -8.69 -2.56
CA ALA A 31 3.66 -9.53 -1.37
C ALA A 31 4.96 -9.19 -0.60
N ALA A 32 6.09 -9.08 -1.30
CA ALA A 32 7.38 -8.72 -0.70
C ALA A 32 7.38 -7.29 -0.11
N ALA A 33 6.71 -6.35 -0.76
CA ALA A 33 6.58 -4.98 -0.25
C ALA A 33 5.72 -4.90 1.02
N ARG A 34 4.65 -5.70 1.10
CA ARG A 34 3.83 -5.81 2.31
C ARG A 34 4.63 -6.41 3.47
N GLU A 35 5.36 -7.49 3.22
CA GLU A 35 6.18 -8.13 4.24
C GLU A 35 7.28 -7.17 4.73
N SER A 36 8.01 -6.54 3.81
CA SER A 36 9.03 -5.55 4.14
C SER A 36 8.48 -4.38 4.96
N ALA A 37 7.27 -3.88 4.65
CA ALA A 37 6.65 -2.80 5.40
C ALA A 37 6.26 -3.23 6.82
N ARG A 38 5.78 -4.47 6.96
CA ARG A 38 5.48 -5.06 8.27
C ARG A 38 6.74 -5.22 9.10
N GLU A 39 7.80 -5.81 8.54
CA GLU A 39 9.09 -5.97 9.23
C GLU A 39 9.67 -4.62 9.67
N GLU A 40 9.55 -3.58 8.84
CA GLU A 40 10.01 -2.23 9.14
C GLU A 40 9.16 -1.58 10.25
N ALA A 41 7.84 -1.78 10.23
CA ALA A 41 6.94 -1.32 11.28
C ALA A 41 7.21 -2.04 12.61
N GLU A 42 7.46 -3.35 12.59
CA GLU A 42 7.84 -4.12 13.77
C GLU A 42 9.20 -3.68 14.34
N ARG A 43 10.19 -3.38 13.48
CA ARG A 43 11.48 -2.80 13.89
C ARG A 43 11.28 -1.43 14.53
N GLY A 44 10.59 -0.50 13.86
CA GLY A 44 10.34 0.83 14.39
C GLY A 44 9.55 0.83 15.71
N PHE A 45 8.58 -0.07 15.86
CA PHE A 45 7.82 -0.23 17.09
C PHE A 45 8.66 -0.77 18.26
N ARG A 46 9.58 -1.71 17.98
CA ARG A 46 10.56 -2.18 18.97
C ARG A 46 11.49 -1.06 19.42
N ASP A 47 12.03 -0.29 18.48
CA ASP A 47 12.93 0.83 18.78
C ASP A 47 12.23 1.91 19.61
N GLU A 48 10.97 2.23 19.29
CA GLU A 48 10.19 3.19 20.08
C GLU A 48 9.89 2.66 21.49
N THR A 49 9.56 1.38 21.63
CA THR A 49 9.33 0.73 22.93
C THR A 49 10.60 0.73 23.77
N ALA A 50 11.76 0.43 23.18
CA ALA A 50 13.05 0.52 23.83
C ALA A 50 13.40 1.97 24.23
N GLY A 51 13.10 2.95 23.39
CA GLY A 51 13.24 4.37 23.72
C GLY A 51 12.40 4.79 24.93
N ARG A 52 11.17 4.30 25.03
CA ARG A 52 10.29 4.53 26.20
C ARG A 52 10.83 3.88 27.46
N ALA A 53 11.32 2.64 27.37
CA ALA A 53 11.96 1.96 28.48
C ALA A 53 13.16 2.76 29.02
N ARG A 54 14.05 3.21 28.14
CA ARG A 54 15.18 4.10 28.50
C ARG A 54 14.73 5.41 29.11
N ALA A 55 13.67 6.04 28.58
CA ALA A 55 13.13 7.26 29.15
C ALA A 55 12.56 7.05 30.57
N MET A 56 12.03 5.85 30.86
CA MET A 56 11.61 5.46 32.20
C MET A 56 12.80 5.21 33.13
N GLU A 57 13.84 4.53 32.66
CA GLU A 57 15.10 4.35 33.40
C GLU A 57 15.72 5.70 33.78
N THR A 58 15.82 6.63 32.84
CA THR A 58 16.34 7.99 33.09
C THR A 58 15.50 8.73 34.13
N ARG A 59 14.16 8.62 34.07
CA ARG A 59 13.29 9.22 35.10
C ARG A 59 13.51 8.59 36.47
N LEU A 60 13.52 7.26 36.56
CA LEU A 60 13.77 6.53 37.82
C LEU A 60 15.14 6.87 38.44
N ALA A 61 16.18 6.95 37.60
CA ALA A 61 17.51 7.36 38.02
C ALA A 61 17.54 8.82 38.47
N GLY A 62 16.85 9.72 37.74
CA GLY A 62 16.70 11.13 38.10
C GLY A 62 16.03 11.33 39.46
N ILE A 63 14.91 10.64 39.71
CA ILE A 63 14.23 10.65 41.02
C ILE A 63 15.19 10.25 42.13
N ARG A 64 15.95 9.16 41.95
CA ARG A 64 16.90 8.68 42.97
C ARG A 64 18.06 9.64 43.19
N SER A 65 18.62 10.21 42.13
CA SER A 65 19.72 11.19 42.21
C SER A 65 19.28 12.46 42.93
N ASP A 66 18.13 13.01 42.56
CA ASP A 66 17.58 14.22 43.19
C ASP A 66 17.17 13.94 44.64
N LEU A 67 16.60 12.76 44.91
CA LEU A 67 16.30 12.35 46.28
C LEU A 67 17.56 12.21 47.11
N ALA A 68 18.66 11.67 46.56
CA ALA A 68 19.94 11.57 47.25
C ALA A 68 20.52 12.95 47.58
N PHE A 69 20.41 13.90 46.65
CA PHE A 69 20.81 15.28 46.87
C PHE A 69 19.95 15.96 47.96
N VAL A 70 18.63 15.83 47.88
CA VAL A 70 17.69 16.37 48.88
C VAL A 70 17.93 15.73 50.23
N ALA A 71 18.08 14.41 50.28
CA ALA A 71 18.42 13.66 51.49
C ALA A 71 19.72 14.19 52.10
N ALA A 72 20.79 14.33 51.33
CA ALA A 72 22.07 14.83 51.81
C ALA A 72 22.08 16.33 52.19
N SER A 73 20.99 17.06 51.96
CA SER A 73 20.91 18.49 52.28
C SER A 73 20.93 18.74 53.79
N SER A 74 21.55 19.85 54.19
CA SER A 74 21.68 20.25 55.61
C SER A 74 20.35 20.29 56.39
N PRO A 75 19.24 20.81 55.83
CA PRO A 75 17.96 20.83 56.54
C PRO A 75 17.39 19.44 56.85
N ILE A 76 17.65 18.44 55.99
CA ILE A 76 17.11 17.08 56.17
C ILE A 76 18.04 16.23 57.02
N GLY A 77 19.36 16.27 56.77
CA GLY A 77 20.31 15.41 57.48
C GLY A 77 20.50 15.72 58.96
N ARG A 78 20.01 16.86 59.44
CA ARG A 78 20.04 17.24 60.85
C ARG A 78 18.80 16.84 61.64
N LEU A 79 17.71 16.41 60.98
CA LEU A 79 16.48 16.01 61.66
C LEU A 79 16.70 14.71 62.44
N ARG A 80 16.40 14.74 63.74
CA ARG A 80 16.50 13.58 64.64
C ARG A 80 15.18 13.29 65.34
N GLU A 81 14.48 14.34 65.73
CA GLU A 81 13.26 14.26 66.54
C GLU A 81 12.12 15.08 65.90
N PRO A 82 10.84 14.76 66.19
CA PRO A 82 9.71 15.51 65.62
C PRO A 82 9.75 17.01 65.91
N ALA A 83 10.30 17.42 67.06
CA ALA A 83 10.44 18.83 67.44
C ALA A 83 11.35 19.63 66.48
N ASP A 84 12.30 18.98 65.80
CA ASP A 84 13.18 19.65 64.82
C ASP A 84 12.41 20.23 63.62
N THR A 85 11.19 19.71 63.38
CA THR A 85 10.35 20.12 62.26
C THR A 85 9.65 21.47 62.45
N GLU A 86 9.56 21.95 63.70
CA GLU A 86 8.91 23.23 64.04
C GLU A 86 9.87 24.43 63.92
N ASN A 87 11.18 24.16 63.81
CA ASN A 87 12.22 25.18 63.72
C ASN A 87 12.49 25.60 62.26
N LEU A 88 13.32 26.65 62.07
CA LEU A 88 13.73 27.14 60.74
C LEU A 88 14.35 26.03 59.86
N GLN A 89 15.03 25.06 60.49
CA GLN A 89 15.59 23.89 59.79
C GLN A 89 14.48 22.97 59.25
N GLY A 90 13.46 22.70 60.07
CA GLY A 90 12.25 21.98 59.66
C GLY A 90 11.53 22.63 58.49
N ALA A 91 11.37 23.95 58.52
CA ALA A 91 10.81 24.71 57.41
C ALA A 91 11.63 24.56 56.11
N GLY A 92 12.97 24.56 56.23
CA GLY A 92 13.87 24.29 55.11
C GLY A 92 13.73 22.88 54.53
N ALA A 93 13.60 21.86 55.39
CA ALA A 93 13.37 20.48 54.97
C ALA A 93 12.01 20.31 54.28
N GLN A 94 10.94 20.90 54.83
CA GLN A 94 9.61 20.91 54.23
C GLN A 94 9.63 21.54 52.83
N ALA A 95 10.26 22.72 52.69
CA ALA A 95 10.39 23.40 51.40
C ALA A 95 11.15 22.55 50.37
N ALA A 96 12.26 21.93 50.77
CA ALA A 96 13.05 21.05 49.89
C ALA A 96 12.24 19.85 49.39
N LEU A 97 11.46 19.20 50.26
CA LEU A 97 10.59 18.08 49.90
C LEU A 97 9.43 18.50 48.98
N LEU A 98 8.82 19.67 49.22
CA LEU A 98 7.78 20.20 48.34
C LEU A 98 8.31 20.56 46.95
N LEU A 99 9.52 21.12 46.86
CA LEU A 99 10.19 21.41 45.60
C LEU A 99 10.57 20.12 44.86
N PHE A 100 11.06 19.12 45.57
CA PHE A 100 11.32 17.79 45.02
C PHE A 100 10.04 17.18 44.41
N LEU A 101 8.93 17.18 45.16
CA LEU A 101 7.64 16.74 44.64
C LEU A 101 7.24 17.59 43.42
N ARG A 102 7.44 18.91 43.42
CA ARG A 102 7.12 19.73 42.24
C ARG A 102 7.90 19.31 40.99
N GLY A 103 9.16 18.89 41.13
CA GLY A 103 10.01 18.41 40.02
C GLY A 103 9.67 16.99 39.55
N HIS A 104 9.08 16.16 40.41
CA HIS A 104 8.83 14.74 40.16
C HIS A 104 7.34 14.41 40.25
N PRO A 105 6.52 14.69 39.21
CA PRO A 105 5.07 14.42 39.17
C PRO A 105 4.67 12.97 39.50
N GLU A 106 5.54 12.01 39.21
CA GLU A 106 5.37 10.58 39.44
C GLU A 106 5.54 10.15 40.91
N VAL A 107 6.20 10.97 41.73
CA VAL A 107 6.33 10.72 43.16
C VAL A 107 5.03 11.10 43.86
N VAL A 108 4.46 10.15 44.58
CA VAL A 108 3.20 10.36 45.31
C VAL A 108 3.41 10.72 46.77
N ARG A 109 4.55 10.30 47.34
CA ARG A 109 4.84 10.43 48.77
C ARG A 109 6.35 10.44 49.01
N VAL A 110 6.78 11.28 49.95
CA VAL A 110 8.12 11.25 50.54
C VAL A 110 8.01 11.31 52.06
N VAL A 111 8.78 10.47 52.74
CA VAL A 111 8.81 10.38 54.20
C VAL A 111 10.25 10.48 54.67
N VAL A 112 10.49 11.33 55.66
CA VAL A 112 11.76 11.36 56.41
C VAL A 112 11.54 10.64 57.72
N ARG A 113 12.34 9.61 58.00
CA ARG A 113 12.31 8.85 59.25
C ARG A 113 13.56 9.10 60.06
N SER A 114 13.41 9.09 61.38
CA SER A 114 14.51 9.12 62.33
C SER A 114 15.33 7.83 62.25
N PRO A 115 16.54 7.79 62.84
CA PRO A 115 17.33 6.56 62.93
C PRO A 115 16.60 5.43 63.68
N ARG A 116 15.64 5.79 64.55
CA ARG A 116 14.78 4.85 65.28
C ARG A 116 13.54 4.41 64.47
N GLY A 117 13.40 4.86 63.23
CA GLY A 117 12.28 4.55 62.34
C GLY A 117 11.02 5.39 62.57
N GLU A 118 11.06 6.38 63.46
CA GLU A 118 9.94 7.28 63.71
C GLU A 118 9.78 8.26 62.55
N ALA A 119 8.55 8.45 62.07
CA ALA A 119 8.26 9.42 61.03
C ALA A 119 8.45 10.86 61.53
N LEU A 120 9.39 11.59 60.94
CA LEU A 120 9.68 12.99 61.25
C LEU A 120 8.91 13.94 60.34
N LEU A 121 8.96 13.72 59.03
CA LEU A 121 8.26 14.54 58.04
C LEU A 121 7.51 13.68 57.03
N HIS A 122 6.32 14.11 56.69
CA HIS A 122 5.48 13.48 55.68
C HIS A 122 5.03 14.49 54.64
N THR A 123 5.35 14.22 53.38
CA THR A 123 4.90 15.01 52.24
C THR A 123 4.33 14.08 51.18
N GLY A 124 3.44 14.61 50.36
CA GLY A 124 2.86 13.84 49.26
C GLY A 124 1.97 14.70 48.39
N ARG A 125 1.01 14.07 47.74
CA ARG A 125 0.08 14.77 46.84
C ARG A 125 -1.38 14.66 47.26
N ARG A 126 -2.13 15.74 47.06
CA ARG A 126 -3.59 15.75 47.13
C ARG A 126 -4.13 16.32 45.82
N GLY A 127 -4.82 15.49 45.04
CA GLY A 127 -5.31 15.90 43.71
C GLY A 127 -4.19 16.32 42.74
N GLY A 128 -3.01 15.69 42.84
CA GLY A 128 -1.83 16.03 42.04
C GLY A 128 -0.98 17.19 42.58
N VAL A 129 -1.48 17.96 43.55
CA VAL A 129 -0.74 19.10 44.13
C VAL A 129 0.14 18.64 45.29
N PRO A 130 1.45 19.01 45.33
CA PRO A 130 2.31 18.75 46.48
C PRO A 130 1.79 19.41 47.76
N VAL A 131 1.73 18.65 48.85
CA VAL A 131 1.24 19.10 50.15
C VAL A 131 2.10 18.53 51.28
N LEU A 132 2.19 19.29 52.38
CA LEU A 132 2.66 18.78 53.66
C LEU A 132 1.50 18.02 54.32
N TRP A 133 1.76 16.86 54.90
CA TRP A 133 0.79 16.19 55.75
C TRP A 133 1.04 16.61 57.18
N VAL A 134 0.11 17.38 57.71
CA VAL A 134 0.15 17.89 59.08
C VAL A 134 -0.55 16.87 59.96
N SER A 135 0.13 15.77 60.29
CA SER A 135 -0.33 14.79 61.28
C SER A 135 0.71 14.71 62.39
N THR A 136 0.26 14.75 63.64
CA THR A 136 1.13 14.61 64.83
C THR A 136 1.62 13.18 65.03
N ARG A 137 0.99 12.21 64.34
CA ARG A 137 1.42 10.80 64.24
C ARG A 137 1.04 10.27 62.85
N PRO A 138 1.84 10.56 61.83
CA PRO A 138 1.46 10.29 60.45
C PRO A 138 1.38 8.78 60.20
N THR A 139 0.16 8.31 59.92
CA THR A 139 -0.13 6.87 59.69
C THR A 139 0.33 6.40 58.31
N GLY A 140 0.68 7.33 57.42
CA GLY A 140 0.93 7.06 56.01
C GLY A 140 -0.34 6.83 55.18
N LEU A 141 -1.52 6.97 55.79
CA LEU A 141 -2.84 6.87 55.15
C LEU A 141 -3.48 8.25 54.87
N GLU A 142 -2.79 9.34 55.24
CA GLU A 142 -3.30 10.70 55.12
C GLU A 142 -3.15 11.21 53.67
N GLY A 143 -4.22 11.77 53.11
CA GLY A 143 -4.24 12.23 51.72
C GLY A 143 -4.69 11.14 50.75
N ALA A 144 -5.58 11.50 49.83
CA ALA A 144 -6.33 10.61 48.93
C ALA A 144 -5.51 9.76 47.93
N ALA A 145 -4.22 9.50 48.16
CA ALA A 145 -3.37 8.65 47.32
C ALA A 145 -3.22 7.22 47.84
N VAL A 146 -3.81 6.86 48.99
CA VAL A 146 -3.77 5.47 49.48
C VAL A 146 -5.05 4.75 49.06
N ALA A 147 -5.08 4.28 47.82
CA ALA A 147 -5.92 3.12 47.50
C ALA A 147 -5.15 1.88 47.97
N PRO A 148 -5.56 1.21 49.07
CA PRO A 148 -4.90 -0.01 49.52
C PRO A 148 -4.93 -1.03 48.39
N GLY A 149 -3.79 -1.61 48.05
CA GLY A 149 -3.68 -2.63 46.99
C GLY A 149 -3.20 -2.15 45.62
N ARG A 150 -2.88 -0.85 45.44
CA ARG A 150 -2.12 -0.43 44.25
C ARG A 150 -0.62 -0.70 44.44
N PRO A 151 0.07 -1.26 43.43
CA PRO A 151 1.52 -1.47 43.49
C PRO A 151 2.25 -0.13 43.68
N ARG A 152 3.25 -0.10 44.56
CA ARG A 152 4.10 1.05 44.84
C ARG A 152 5.54 0.66 44.61
N LEU A 153 6.28 1.53 43.90
CA LEU A 153 7.72 1.41 43.76
C LEU A 153 8.32 2.27 44.86
N THR A 154 9.10 1.65 45.74
CA THR A 154 9.70 2.37 46.87
C THR A 154 11.21 2.36 46.75
N THR A 155 11.85 3.44 47.15
CA THR A 155 13.30 3.49 47.31
C THR A 155 13.61 4.23 48.60
N THR A 156 14.63 3.74 49.31
CA THR A 156 15.05 4.24 50.61
C THR A 156 16.50 4.65 50.50
N LEU A 157 16.80 5.88 50.91
CA LEU A 157 18.15 6.41 50.99
C LEU A 157 18.48 6.69 52.45
N ALA A 158 19.49 5.98 52.95
CA ALA A 158 20.10 6.32 54.23
C ALA A 158 21.13 7.43 53.98
N LEU A 159 21.05 8.52 54.74
CA LEU A 159 22.12 9.51 54.72
C LEU A 159 23.36 8.93 55.39
N ALA A 160 24.47 8.85 54.66
CA ALA A 160 25.79 8.66 55.24
C ALA A 160 26.21 9.95 55.94
N SER A 161 25.72 10.14 57.17
CA SER A 161 26.30 11.14 58.07
C SER A 161 27.64 10.59 58.60
N ALA A 162 28.54 11.46 59.04
CA ALA A 162 29.81 11.05 59.66
C ALA A 162 29.62 10.11 60.88
N THR A 163 28.41 10.05 61.43
CA THR A 163 27.94 9.01 62.35
C THR A 163 26.86 8.15 61.68
N ALA A 164 26.86 6.84 61.94
CA ALA A 164 25.96 5.84 61.35
C ALA A 164 24.46 5.98 61.73
N ASP A 165 24.05 7.18 62.11
CA ASP A 165 22.83 7.46 62.86
C ASP A 165 22.01 8.58 62.20
N GLY A 166 22.07 8.76 60.87
CA GLY A 166 21.31 9.80 60.16
C GLY A 166 19.85 9.41 59.88
N PRO A 167 18.95 10.37 59.58
CA PRO A 167 17.60 10.05 59.14
C PRO A 167 17.63 9.29 57.81
N THR A 168 16.57 8.53 57.52
CA THR A 168 16.37 7.89 56.22
C THR A 168 15.27 8.62 55.46
N VAL A 169 15.42 8.70 54.14
CA VAL A 169 14.40 9.28 53.26
C VAL A 169 13.83 8.17 52.39
N GLU A 170 12.52 7.98 52.48
CA GLU A 170 11.75 7.01 51.72
C GLU A 170 10.86 7.74 50.72
N THR A 171 10.85 7.30 49.47
CA THR A 171 9.92 7.82 48.45
C THR A 171 9.09 6.69 47.86
N GLU A 172 7.87 7.02 47.47
CA GLU A 172 6.96 6.12 46.78
C GLU A 172 6.55 6.70 45.43
N VAL A 173 6.62 5.86 44.39
CA VAL A 173 6.19 6.17 43.01
C VAL A 173 5.05 5.23 42.62
N GLU A 174 4.04 5.75 41.92
CA GLU A 174 3.00 4.92 41.33
C GLU A 174 3.48 4.41 39.96
N PRO A 175 3.56 3.09 39.71
CA PRO A 175 4.06 2.60 38.43
C PRO A 175 3.23 3.09 37.23
N VAL A 176 1.94 3.42 37.43
CA VAL A 176 1.07 3.94 36.36
C VAL A 176 1.49 5.33 35.88
N THR A 177 2.11 6.16 36.73
CA THR A 177 2.57 7.50 36.35
C THR A 177 3.87 7.46 35.55
N LEU A 178 4.57 6.32 35.56
CA LEU A 178 5.74 6.10 34.70
C LEU A 178 5.34 5.78 33.26
N LEU A 179 4.15 5.19 33.07
CA LEU A 179 3.52 5.08 31.77
C LEU A 179 3.04 6.48 31.33
N SER A 180 3.17 6.80 30.05
CA SER A 180 2.76 8.11 29.52
C SER A 180 1.32 8.45 29.94
N PRO A 181 1.05 9.63 30.52
CA PRO A 181 -0.29 10.01 30.98
C PRO A 181 -1.26 10.31 29.83
N GLU A 182 -0.74 10.60 28.63
CA GLU A 182 -1.57 10.84 27.46
C GLU A 182 -1.98 9.53 26.77
N PRO A 183 -3.27 9.36 26.43
CA PRO A 183 -3.68 8.32 25.51
C PRO A 183 -2.84 8.46 24.24
N ALA A 184 -2.08 7.43 23.89
CA ALA A 184 -1.44 7.42 22.59
C ALA A 184 -2.55 7.55 21.54
N ALA A 185 -2.57 8.66 20.80
CA ALA A 185 -3.48 8.89 19.67
C ALA A 185 -3.47 7.71 18.67
N ASP A 186 -2.42 6.91 18.75
CA ASP A 186 -2.06 5.79 17.90
C ASP A 186 -2.63 4.43 18.36
N GLY A 187 -3.49 4.40 19.38
CA GLY A 187 -4.18 3.17 19.83
C GLY A 187 -3.27 2.14 20.52
N ARG A 188 -2.07 2.55 20.93
CA ARG A 188 -1.11 1.72 21.66
C ARG A 188 -1.58 1.49 23.09
N ALA A 189 -1.32 0.30 23.62
CA ALA A 189 -1.43 0.03 25.04
C ALA A 189 -0.14 -0.57 25.57
N CYS A 190 0.34 -0.04 26.69
CA CYS A 190 1.53 -0.54 27.36
C CYS A 190 1.19 -1.09 28.76
N ARG A 191 1.95 -2.10 29.16
CA ARG A 191 1.93 -2.73 30.47
C ARG A 191 3.36 -2.79 31.00
N LEU A 192 3.51 -2.58 32.29
CA LEU A 192 4.78 -2.75 32.99
C LEU A 192 4.67 -3.98 33.88
N ARG A 193 5.63 -4.90 33.77
CA ARG A 193 5.71 -6.11 34.59
C ARG A 193 7.04 -6.22 35.30
N ASP A 194 7.06 -6.85 36.46
CA ASP A 194 8.31 -7.21 37.13
C ASP A 194 9.01 -8.42 36.45
N ALA A 195 10.17 -8.81 36.99
CA ALA A 195 10.91 -9.98 36.53
C ALA A 195 10.12 -11.30 36.64
N ARG A 196 9.16 -11.40 37.57
CA ARG A 196 8.30 -12.57 37.81
C ARG A 196 7.03 -12.57 36.95
N GLY A 197 6.79 -11.50 36.18
CA GLY A 197 5.59 -11.34 35.35
C GLY A 197 4.41 -10.69 36.09
N THR A 198 4.57 -10.24 37.33
CA THR A 198 3.53 -9.51 38.08
C THR A 198 3.26 -8.17 37.40
N LEU A 199 1.99 -7.83 37.21
CA LEU A 199 1.59 -6.55 36.61
C LEU A 199 1.83 -5.41 37.59
N LEU A 200 2.73 -4.48 37.24
CA LEU A 200 3.00 -3.26 38.00
C LEU A 200 2.10 -2.11 37.55
N ALA A 201 1.88 -1.95 36.25
CA ALA A 201 0.95 -0.96 35.71
C ALA A 201 0.42 -1.33 34.34
N ARG A 202 -0.71 -0.72 33.98
CA ARG A 202 -1.30 -0.77 32.65
C ARG A 202 -1.83 0.61 32.27
N ASP A 203 -1.77 0.93 30.99
CA ASP A 203 -2.38 2.15 30.45
C ASP A 203 -3.90 2.18 30.74
N PRO A 204 -4.44 3.25 31.35
CA PRO A 204 -5.86 3.35 31.74
C PRO A 204 -6.83 3.36 30.55
N THR A 205 -6.36 3.68 29.35
CA THR A 205 -7.22 4.06 28.21
C THR A 205 -7.88 2.89 27.47
N ARG A 206 -7.48 1.63 27.71
CA ARG A 206 -8.09 0.46 27.05
C ARG A 206 -9.37 -0.08 27.68
N VAL A 207 -9.77 0.39 28.87
CA VAL A 207 -10.97 -0.14 29.54
C VAL A 207 -12.26 0.22 28.79
N ALA A 208 -12.26 1.26 27.94
CA ALA A 208 -13.47 1.74 27.26
C ALA A 208 -13.83 1.06 25.92
N ARG A 209 -13.01 0.15 25.37
CA ARG A 209 -13.31 -0.54 24.08
C ARG A 209 -13.70 -2.02 24.20
N ALA A 210 -13.75 -2.57 25.41
CA ALA A 210 -14.10 -3.98 25.64
C ALA A 210 -15.60 -4.32 25.46
N GLY A 211 -16.44 -3.36 25.04
CA GLY A 211 -17.88 -3.54 24.84
C GLY A 211 -18.31 -3.80 23.39
N ARG A 212 -17.39 -3.95 22.43
CA ARG A 212 -17.72 -4.38 21.06
C ARG A 212 -17.29 -5.83 20.87
N THR A 213 -18.21 -6.62 20.34
CA THR A 213 -18.03 -8.00 19.86
C THR A 213 -16.66 -8.23 19.21
N PRO A 214 -16.04 -9.42 19.38
CA PRO A 214 -14.73 -9.74 18.81
C PRO A 214 -14.86 -9.95 17.29
N GLU A 215 -15.04 -8.86 16.56
CA GLU A 215 -15.07 -8.83 15.10
C GLU A 215 -13.62 -8.91 14.60
N ARG A 216 -13.16 -10.14 14.32
CA ARG A 216 -11.81 -10.51 13.83
C ARG A 216 -10.67 -9.97 14.71
N ALA A 217 -9.93 -10.86 15.36
CA ALA A 217 -8.66 -10.50 15.99
C ALA A 217 -7.79 -9.76 14.97
N THR A 218 -7.72 -8.43 15.07
CA THR A 218 -6.88 -7.62 14.21
C THR A 218 -5.44 -7.98 14.57
N ALA A 219 -4.64 -8.28 13.56
CA ALA A 219 -3.23 -8.56 13.77
C ALA A 219 -2.61 -7.35 14.50
N SER A 220 -1.86 -7.63 15.55
CA SER A 220 -1.26 -6.62 16.41
C SER A 220 0.23 -6.86 16.50
N VAL A 221 0.97 -5.76 16.45
CA VAL A 221 2.41 -5.75 16.63
C VAL A 221 2.68 -5.62 18.12
N HIS A 222 3.58 -6.46 18.61
CA HIS A 222 4.00 -6.51 20.00
C HIS A 222 5.48 -6.17 20.09
N ALA A 223 5.84 -5.42 21.13
CA ALA A 223 7.23 -5.15 21.45
C ALA A 223 7.41 -5.19 22.96
N GLU A 224 8.57 -5.69 23.36
CA GLU A 224 9.01 -5.70 24.75
C GLU A 224 10.37 -5.03 24.86
N ALA A 225 10.59 -4.35 25.97
CA ALA A 225 11.89 -3.78 26.31
C ALA A 225 12.16 -3.93 27.81
N PRO A 226 13.40 -4.27 28.21
CA PRO A 226 13.79 -4.32 29.61
C PRO A 226 13.91 -2.90 30.17
N VAL A 227 13.62 -2.76 31.47
CA VAL A 227 13.77 -1.53 32.25
C VAL A 227 14.55 -1.87 33.49
N THR A 228 15.72 -1.26 33.62
CA THR A 228 16.59 -1.35 34.78
C THR A 228 15.95 -0.64 35.96
N SER A 229 15.91 -1.31 37.12
CA SER A 229 15.21 -0.83 38.31
C SER A 229 16.10 -0.80 39.56
N ASP A 230 17.38 -0.52 39.36
CA ASP A 230 18.36 -0.54 40.44
C ASP A 230 17.96 0.37 41.59
N GLY A 231 18.07 -0.17 42.81
CA GLY A 231 17.72 0.48 44.08
C GLY A 231 16.26 0.86 44.25
N TRP A 232 15.34 0.23 43.50
CA TRP A 232 13.91 0.20 43.80
C TRP A 232 13.52 -1.11 44.47
N SER A 233 12.44 -1.11 45.24
CA SER A 233 12.01 -2.24 46.08
C SER A 233 11.59 -3.48 45.29
N ILE A 234 11.19 -3.31 44.04
CA ILE A 234 10.86 -4.42 43.15
C ILE A 234 12.10 -4.73 42.29
N PRO A 235 12.68 -5.94 42.42
CA PRO A 235 13.90 -6.29 41.69
C PRO A 235 13.66 -6.32 40.18
N GLY A 236 14.68 -5.89 39.45
CA GLY A 236 14.67 -5.80 37.99
C GLY A 236 15.30 -6.99 37.28
N PRO A 237 15.41 -6.93 35.95
CA PRO A 237 14.82 -5.89 35.11
C PRO A 237 13.30 -6.05 35.02
N TRP A 238 12.58 -4.93 35.00
CA TRP A 238 11.16 -4.90 34.66
C TRP A 238 11.01 -5.01 33.14
N ARG A 239 9.81 -5.37 32.66
CA ARG A 239 9.49 -5.48 31.24
C ARG A 239 8.37 -4.51 30.87
N LEU A 240 8.67 -3.62 29.93
CA LEU A 240 7.68 -2.78 29.28
C LEU A 240 7.15 -3.53 28.05
N GLU A 241 5.91 -3.99 28.13
CA GLU A 241 5.20 -4.68 27.05
C GLU A 241 4.22 -3.71 26.39
N CYS A 242 4.42 -3.41 25.12
CA CYS A 242 3.51 -2.56 24.35
C CYS A 242 2.90 -3.34 23.18
N GLU A 243 1.64 -3.03 22.88
CA GLU A 243 0.91 -3.60 21.75
C GLU A 243 0.14 -2.53 20.98
N GLN A 244 0.13 -2.64 19.66
CA GLN A 244 -0.55 -1.72 18.75
C GLN A 244 -1.17 -2.49 17.56
N PRO A 245 -2.34 -2.08 17.03
CA PRO A 245 -2.89 -2.66 15.81
C PRO A 245 -1.91 -2.53 14.63
N GLU A 246 -1.70 -3.60 13.86
CA GLU A 246 -0.76 -3.65 12.72
C GLU A 246 -1.08 -2.57 11.69
N GLU A 247 -2.37 -2.30 11.44
CA GLU A 247 -2.82 -1.25 10.50
C GLU A 247 -2.26 0.13 10.86
N LEU A 248 -2.25 0.48 12.15
CA LEU A 248 -1.75 1.76 12.64
C LEU A 248 -0.22 1.80 12.66
N ALA A 249 0.44 0.67 12.89
CA ALA A 249 1.90 0.56 12.87
C ALA A 249 2.44 0.71 11.43
N VAL A 250 1.86 -0.03 10.47
CA VAL A 250 2.25 0.01 9.05
C VAL A 250 1.91 1.35 8.40
N ALA A 251 0.81 2.01 8.82
CA ALA A 251 0.45 3.34 8.30
C ALA A 251 1.49 4.43 8.58
N ARG A 252 2.33 4.28 9.63
CA ARG A 252 3.36 5.26 10.00
C ARG A 252 4.64 5.16 9.15
N VAL A 253 4.88 4.02 8.52
CA VAL A 253 6.11 3.73 7.74
C VAL A 253 5.91 4.13 6.27
N GLU A 254 5.80 5.42 5.99
CA GLU A 254 5.51 5.95 4.65
C GLU A 254 6.51 5.52 3.53
N PRO A 255 6.08 5.35 2.25
CA PRO A 255 4.75 4.94 1.79
C PRO A 255 4.83 3.57 1.08
N VAL A 256 4.15 2.57 1.64
CA VAL A 256 3.73 1.36 0.91
C VAL A 256 3.07 1.73 -0.43
N THR A 257 2.40 2.89 -0.50
CA THR A 257 1.75 3.41 -1.71
C THR A 257 2.72 3.82 -2.83
N ALA A 258 3.96 4.24 -2.55
CA ALA A 258 4.90 4.66 -3.59
C ALA A 258 5.45 3.46 -4.37
N ARG A 259 5.90 2.41 -3.66
CA ARG A 259 6.33 1.15 -4.29
C ARG A 259 5.16 0.41 -4.93
N TYR A 260 3.97 0.45 -4.32
CA TYR A 260 2.76 -0.15 -4.89
C TYR A 260 2.36 0.53 -6.21
N ARG A 261 2.43 1.86 -6.29
CA ARG A 261 2.14 2.62 -7.51
C ARG A 261 3.13 2.29 -8.63
N THR A 262 4.44 2.22 -8.34
CA THR A 262 5.42 1.91 -9.40
C THR A 262 5.28 0.49 -9.93
N THR A 263 5.09 -0.52 -9.07
CA THR A 263 4.85 -1.90 -9.51
C THR A 263 3.53 -2.04 -10.29
N LEU A 264 2.45 -1.39 -9.82
CA LEU A 264 1.16 -1.39 -10.52
C LEU A 264 1.27 -0.71 -11.90
N LEU A 265 1.93 0.45 -11.98
CA LEU A 265 2.16 1.18 -13.23
C LEU A 265 2.98 0.35 -14.23
N LEU A 266 4.04 -0.32 -13.76
CA LEU A 266 4.84 -1.21 -14.61
C LEU A 266 4.02 -2.39 -15.14
N ASN A 267 3.19 -3.01 -14.31
CA ASN A 267 2.29 -4.08 -14.75
C ASN A 267 1.26 -3.58 -15.77
N LEU A 268 0.62 -2.44 -15.51
CA LEU A 268 -0.35 -1.83 -16.42
C LEU A 268 0.30 -1.47 -17.76
N ALA A 269 1.52 -0.91 -17.73
CA ALA A 269 2.28 -0.59 -18.93
C ALA A 269 2.65 -1.85 -19.73
N ALA A 270 3.09 -2.93 -19.08
CA ALA A 270 3.39 -4.19 -19.73
C ALA A 270 2.13 -4.84 -20.35
N MET A 271 1.00 -4.80 -19.64
CA MET A 271 -0.26 -5.35 -20.12
C MET A 271 -0.80 -4.53 -21.30
N ALA A 272 -0.71 -3.20 -21.24
CA ALA A 272 -1.06 -2.32 -22.35
C ALA A 272 -0.16 -2.56 -23.59
N LEU A 273 1.15 -2.75 -23.40
CA LEU A 273 2.08 -3.07 -24.48
C LEU A 273 1.75 -4.41 -25.14
N ALA A 274 1.43 -5.44 -24.35
CA ALA A 274 1.03 -6.74 -24.87
C ALA A 274 -0.26 -6.67 -25.70
N VAL A 275 -1.27 -5.93 -25.22
CA VAL A 275 -2.52 -5.68 -25.96
C VAL A 275 -2.23 -4.93 -27.27
N MET A 276 -1.37 -3.91 -27.24
CA MET A 276 -0.99 -3.15 -28.44
C MET A 276 -0.30 -4.03 -29.49
N LEU A 277 0.67 -4.85 -29.08
CA LEU A 277 1.39 -5.75 -29.98
C LEU A 277 0.46 -6.84 -30.55
N GLY A 278 -0.44 -7.39 -29.73
CA GLY A 278 -1.46 -8.35 -30.18
C GLY A 278 -2.42 -7.73 -31.20
N ALA A 279 -2.95 -6.53 -30.93
CA ALA A 279 -3.82 -5.80 -31.84
C ALA A 279 -3.11 -5.47 -33.16
N PHE A 280 -1.84 -5.04 -33.09
CA PHE A 280 -1.04 -4.76 -34.27
C PHE A 280 -0.85 -6.00 -35.16
N ALA A 281 -0.55 -7.16 -34.58
CA ALA A 281 -0.40 -8.42 -35.32
C ALA A 281 -1.71 -8.85 -36.01
N VAL A 282 -2.85 -8.72 -35.32
CA VAL A 282 -4.19 -9.00 -35.90
C VAL A 282 -4.55 -8.00 -37.00
N GLN A 283 -4.20 -6.72 -36.83
CA GLN A 283 -4.47 -5.70 -37.83
C GLN A 283 -3.60 -5.90 -39.07
N GLN A 284 -2.36 -6.33 -38.90
CA GLN A 284 -1.43 -6.59 -40.00
C GLN A 284 -1.87 -7.80 -40.84
N THR A 285 -2.34 -8.87 -40.20
CA THR A 285 -2.90 -10.05 -40.89
C THR A 285 -4.16 -9.68 -41.67
N ARG A 286 -5.10 -8.95 -41.06
CA ARG A 286 -6.30 -8.44 -41.77
C ARG A 286 -5.98 -7.51 -42.93
N ARG A 287 -4.96 -6.65 -42.80
CA ARG A 287 -4.51 -5.78 -43.91
C ARG A 287 -3.98 -6.59 -45.08
N ARG A 288 -3.19 -7.64 -44.82
CA ARG A 288 -2.68 -8.55 -45.87
C ARG A 288 -3.82 -9.26 -46.59
N GLU A 289 -4.77 -9.83 -45.86
CA GLU A 289 -5.94 -10.50 -46.45
C GLU A 289 -6.77 -9.55 -47.33
N ARG A 290 -6.97 -8.29 -46.89
CA ARG A 290 -7.68 -7.27 -47.69
C ARG A 290 -6.94 -6.91 -48.98
N LEU A 291 -5.62 -6.75 -48.91
CA LEU A 291 -4.81 -6.45 -50.09
C LEU A 291 -4.84 -7.61 -51.09
N GLU A 292 -4.75 -8.85 -50.61
CA GLU A 292 -4.86 -10.04 -51.45
C GLU A 292 -6.26 -10.17 -52.07
N ALA A 293 -7.32 -9.91 -51.31
CA ALA A 293 -8.68 -9.92 -51.82
C ALA A 293 -8.90 -8.86 -52.91
N ASN A 294 -8.44 -7.62 -52.67
CA ASN A 294 -8.52 -6.55 -53.67
C ASN A 294 -7.72 -6.88 -54.93
N ALA A 295 -6.51 -7.42 -54.78
CA ALA A 295 -5.69 -7.81 -55.94
C ALA A 295 -6.34 -8.94 -56.77
N ARG A 296 -7.01 -9.89 -56.11
CA ARG A 296 -7.79 -10.94 -56.80
C ARG A 296 -8.99 -10.36 -57.54
N GLU A 297 -9.67 -9.39 -56.94
CA GLU A 297 -10.83 -8.75 -57.57
C GLU A 297 -10.41 -7.90 -58.77
N GLU A 298 -9.34 -7.10 -58.66
CA GLU A 298 -8.77 -6.37 -59.79
C GLU A 298 -8.36 -7.30 -60.92
N ALA A 299 -7.75 -8.45 -60.60
CA ALA A 299 -7.38 -9.46 -61.60
C ALA A 299 -8.61 -10.04 -62.31
N ARG A 300 -9.72 -10.29 -61.59
CA ARG A 300 -10.99 -10.76 -62.16
C ARG A 300 -11.63 -9.71 -63.06
N VAL A 301 -11.68 -8.45 -62.62
CA VAL A 301 -12.24 -7.35 -63.42
C VAL A 301 -11.48 -7.21 -64.74
N ARG A 302 -10.14 -7.19 -64.69
CA ARG A 302 -9.30 -7.12 -65.91
C ARG A 302 -9.54 -8.30 -66.85
N GLU A 303 -9.80 -9.49 -66.32
CA GLU A 303 -10.09 -10.67 -67.14
C GLU A 303 -11.47 -10.55 -67.82
N LEU A 304 -12.50 -10.10 -67.08
CA LEU A 304 -13.82 -9.86 -67.64
C LEU A 304 -13.80 -8.75 -68.70
N GLU A 305 -13.06 -7.65 -68.47
CA GLU A 305 -12.88 -6.58 -69.46
C GLU A 305 -12.27 -7.10 -70.77
N ARG A 306 -11.27 -7.99 -70.69
CA ARG A 306 -10.68 -8.63 -71.89
C ARG A 306 -11.68 -9.50 -72.62
N GLN A 307 -12.48 -10.27 -71.89
CA GLN A 307 -13.52 -11.13 -72.48
C GLN A 307 -14.61 -10.30 -73.16
N LEU A 308 -15.06 -9.22 -72.53
CA LEU A 308 -16.02 -8.28 -73.11
C LEU A 308 -15.45 -7.61 -74.37
N PHE A 309 -14.22 -7.12 -74.31
CA PHE A 309 -13.56 -6.53 -75.48
C PHE A 309 -13.49 -7.52 -76.65
N HIS A 310 -13.18 -8.79 -76.37
CA HIS A 310 -13.15 -9.83 -77.41
C HIS A 310 -14.55 -10.10 -77.98
N ALA A 311 -15.57 -10.20 -77.13
CA ALA A 311 -16.96 -10.40 -77.55
C ALA A 311 -17.49 -9.23 -78.38
N GLU A 312 -17.22 -7.99 -77.98
CA GLU A 312 -17.59 -6.78 -78.75
C GLU A 312 -16.91 -6.75 -80.13
N ARG A 313 -15.63 -7.14 -80.18
CA ARG A 313 -14.88 -7.22 -81.44
C ARG A 313 -15.49 -8.27 -82.37
N LEU A 314 -15.80 -9.46 -81.86
CA LEU A 314 -16.46 -10.52 -82.63
C LEU A 314 -17.86 -10.11 -83.09
N ALA A 315 -18.66 -9.48 -82.22
CA ALA A 315 -19.99 -9.00 -82.58
C ALA A 315 -19.94 -7.91 -83.67
N THR A 316 -18.94 -7.02 -83.62
CA THR A 316 -18.73 -5.98 -84.63
C THR A 316 -18.29 -6.59 -85.97
N VAL A 317 -17.37 -7.56 -85.95
CA VAL A 317 -16.99 -8.32 -87.15
C VAL A 317 -18.19 -9.08 -87.71
N GLY A 318 -19.01 -9.71 -86.86
CA GLY A 318 -20.22 -10.41 -87.28
C GLY A 318 -21.24 -9.47 -87.94
N ARG A 319 -21.45 -8.26 -87.38
CA ARG A 319 -22.31 -7.24 -88.01
C ARG A 319 -21.78 -6.76 -89.35
N LEU A 320 -20.47 -6.52 -89.46
CA LEU A 320 -19.84 -6.16 -90.72
C LEU A 320 -19.95 -7.29 -91.76
N ALA A 321 -19.69 -8.53 -91.36
CA ALA A 321 -19.82 -9.69 -92.24
C ALA A 321 -21.27 -9.89 -92.72
N ALA A 322 -22.26 -9.71 -91.84
CA ALA A 322 -23.67 -9.74 -92.21
C ALA A 322 -24.04 -8.60 -93.16
N GLY A 323 -23.52 -7.38 -92.93
CA GLY A 323 -23.68 -6.25 -93.84
C GLY A 323 -23.09 -6.52 -95.22
N ILE A 324 -21.85 -7.03 -95.29
CA ILE A 324 -21.21 -7.43 -96.55
C ILE A 324 -21.99 -8.53 -97.25
N ALA A 325 -22.45 -9.55 -96.52
CA ALA A 325 -23.27 -10.62 -97.10
C ALA A 325 -24.60 -10.08 -97.67
N HIS A 326 -25.21 -9.11 -96.99
CA HIS A 326 -26.42 -8.46 -97.46
C HIS A 326 -26.15 -7.63 -98.72
N GLU A 327 -25.07 -6.86 -98.75
CA GLU A 327 -24.68 -6.06 -99.93
C GLU A 327 -24.25 -6.90 -101.12
N ILE A 328 -23.69 -8.11 -100.92
CA ILE A 328 -23.36 -9.06 -101.99
C ILE A 328 -24.61 -9.78 -102.50
N ASN A 329 -25.54 -10.14 -101.62
CA ASN A 329 -26.77 -10.82 -102.03
C ASN A 329 -27.67 -9.91 -102.87
N ASN A 330 -27.67 -8.59 -102.63
CA ASN A 330 -28.48 -7.63 -103.39
C ASN A 330 -28.25 -7.68 -104.92
N PRO A 331 -27.02 -7.51 -105.45
CA PRO A 331 -26.77 -7.62 -106.89
C PRO A 331 -27.01 -9.05 -107.39
N LEU A 332 -26.64 -10.09 -106.64
CA LEU A 332 -26.90 -11.48 -107.05
C LEU A 332 -28.39 -11.77 -107.24
N GLU A 333 -29.24 -11.26 -106.35
CA GLU A 333 -30.70 -11.36 -106.48
C GLU A 333 -31.21 -10.57 -107.69
N GLY A 334 -30.65 -9.38 -107.93
CA GLY A 334 -30.87 -8.60 -109.16
C GLY A 334 -30.52 -9.37 -110.43
N MET A 335 -29.30 -9.91 -110.52
CA MET A 335 -28.83 -10.73 -111.64
C MET A 335 -29.70 -11.97 -111.84
N SER A 336 -30.04 -12.67 -110.76
CA SER A 336 -30.89 -13.87 -110.81
C SER A 336 -32.29 -13.58 -111.33
N ASN A 337 -32.86 -12.43 -110.93
CA ASN A 337 -34.16 -11.96 -111.45
C ASN A 337 -34.08 -11.63 -112.95
N TRP A 338 -33.05 -10.92 -113.40
CA TRP A 338 -32.86 -10.63 -114.82
C TRP A 338 -32.65 -11.89 -115.66
N LEU A 339 -31.87 -12.85 -115.18
CA LEU A 339 -31.68 -14.15 -115.81
C LEU A 339 -32.99 -14.94 -115.90
N SER A 340 -33.83 -14.89 -114.86
CA SER A 340 -35.14 -15.54 -114.83
C SER A 340 -36.12 -14.90 -115.82
N LEU A 341 -36.13 -13.56 -115.93
CA LEU A 341 -36.91 -12.82 -116.93
C LEU A 341 -36.46 -13.15 -118.34
N ALA A 342 -35.14 -13.13 -118.61
CA ALA A 342 -34.58 -13.50 -119.90
C ALA A 342 -34.99 -14.93 -120.32
N ARG A 343 -34.91 -15.89 -119.39
CA ARG A 343 -35.34 -17.28 -119.63
C ARG A 343 -36.84 -17.35 -119.96
N SER A 344 -37.67 -16.59 -119.26
CA SER A 344 -39.12 -16.56 -119.48
C SER A 344 -39.48 -15.96 -120.85
N GLU A 345 -38.80 -14.89 -121.28
CA GLU A 345 -39.02 -14.27 -122.59
C GLU A 345 -38.52 -15.15 -123.75
N LEU A 346 -37.43 -15.90 -123.56
CA LEU A 346 -36.98 -16.94 -124.51
C LEU A 346 -38.05 -18.03 -124.70
N GLN A 347 -38.67 -18.50 -123.61
CA GLN A 347 -39.75 -19.49 -123.69
C GLN A 347 -41.00 -18.98 -124.42
N ARG A 348 -41.24 -17.66 -124.42
CA ARG A 348 -42.36 -17.01 -125.13
C ARG A 348 -42.02 -16.63 -126.58
N GLY A 349 -40.81 -16.95 -127.07
CA GLY A 349 -40.38 -16.65 -128.45
C GLY A 349 -40.01 -15.19 -128.70
N ARG A 350 -39.78 -14.38 -127.65
CA ARG A 350 -39.43 -12.96 -127.75
C ARG A 350 -37.94 -12.75 -127.53
N THR A 351 -37.15 -13.02 -128.56
CA THR A 351 -35.69 -13.03 -128.50
C THR A 351 -35.07 -11.66 -128.20
N GLY A 352 -35.62 -10.57 -128.75
CA GLY A 352 -35.10 -9.21 -128.51
C GLY A 352 -35.23 -8.75 -127.06
N ALA A 353 -36.34 -9.07 -126.38
CA ALA A 353 -36.53 -8.74 -124.97
C ALA A 353 -35.62 -9.57 -124.05
N ALA A 354 -35.34 -10.83 -124.42
CA ALA A 354 -34.42 -11.68 -123.68
C ALA A 354 -32.97 -11.20 -123.75
N GLU A 355 -32.53 -10.70 -124.91
CA GLU A 355 -31.18 -10.18 -125.11
C GLU A 355 -30.94 -8.91 -124.28
N GLU A 356 -31.95 -8.03 -124.18
CA GLU A 356 -31.90 -6.85 -123.30
C GLU A 356 -31.76 -7.25 -121.81
N HIS A 357 -32.55 -8.22 -121.33
CA HIS A 357 -32.48 -8.68 -119.94
C HIS A 357 -31.16 -9.41 -119.61
N LEU A 358 -30.57 -10.13 -120.56
CA LEU A 358 -29.22 -10.70 -120.43
C LEU A 358 -28.14 -9.61 -120.36
N GLY A 359 -28.29 -8.54 -121.15
CA GLY A 359 -27.42 -7.37 -121.09
C GLY A 359 -27.43 -6.73 -119.69
N ARG A 360 -28.62 -6.52 -119.12
CA ARG A 360 -28.77 -5.97 -117.76
C ARG A 360 -28.21 -6.88 -116.67
N ALA A 361 -28.34 -8.20 -116.80
CA ALA A 361 -27.73 -9.16 -115.86
C ALA A 361 -26.19 -9.13 -115.87
N ARG A 362 -25.56 -8.71 -116.97
CA ARG A 362 -24.09 -8.63 -117.09
C ARG A 362 -23.50 -7.38 -116.42
N GLU A 363 -24.30 -6.34 -116.22
CA GLU A 363 -23.86 -5.08 -115.62
C GLU A 363 -23.79 -5.13 -114.08
N GLY A 364 -24.36 -6.18 -113.47
CA GLY A 364 -24.38 -6.39 -112.02
C GLY A 364 -25.73 -6.07 -111.40
#